data_AF-A0A922M082-F1
#
_entry.id   AF-A0A922M082-F1
#
_cell.length_a   1.000
_cell.length_b   1.000
_cell.length_c   1.000
_cell.angle_alpha   90.00
_cell.angle_beta   90.00
_cell.angle_gamma   90.00
#
_symmetry.space_group_name_H-M   'P 1'
#
loop_
_entity.id
_entity.type
_entity.pdbx_description
1 polymer ?
#
loop_
_entity_poly.entity_id
_entity_poly.type
_entity_poly.pdbx_seq_one_letter_code
_entity_poly.pdbx_strand_id
1 'polypeptide(L)'
;MGEGPTMPALMIMLARWVPPHERSFQGALVFGGAQIGNIFGSFMSGILLADGRDWAYVFYFFGGFGILWFLLWSMFCYSTPNSHPYISKKELTYLNNNVTTAENINNKDPVPWKAILRSAPVWALVWAAVGHDWGYYTMVTDLPKYSHDVLKFNIATTGTLTALPYIAMWVSSFLFGLVCDVCIKKGWHTIKTGRIIHTTIAATGPAICIILASYAGCDRTAAMVYFVLSMALMGGFYSGMKVNALDLAPNYAGTLTSLVNTTSTFAGIITPYLIGLLTPDSTLAQWRVAFWVCFAVLVGTNVIYCIWADGKQQWWDDVRQFGYPEGWKHGPLTRDTVEQPESVRLSDHKASSS
;
A
#
# COMPACT_ATOMS: atom_id res chain seq x y z
N MET A 1 -19.63 6.09 -2.04
CA MET A 1 -19.26 7.07 -3.09
C MET A 1 -18.43 8.23 -2.53
N GLY A 2 -18.70 8.73 -1.30
CA GLY A 2 -17.94 9.84 -0.69
C GLY A 2 -16.45 9.57 -0.41
N GLU A 3 -16.06 8.34 -0.04
CA GLU A 3 -14.68 7.99 0.34
C GLU A 3 -13.74 7.67 -0.83
N GLY A 4 -14.29 7.42 -2.02
CA GLY A 4 -13.49 7.04 -3.20
C GLY A 4 -12.41 8.06 -3.62
N PRO A 5 -12.71 9.38 -3.68
CA PRO A 5 -11.72 10.38 -4.07
C PRO A 5 -10.71 10.74 -2.97
N THR A 6 -10.87 10.24 -1.74
CA THR A 6 -10.05 10.64 -0.58
C THR A 6 -8.57 10.35 -0.83
N MET A 7 -8.21 9.12 -1.24
CA MET A 7 -6.80 8.75 -1.46
C MET A 7 -6.13 9.54 -2.61
N PRO A 8 -6.74 9.68 -3.80
CA PRO A 8 -6.21 10.56 -4.85
C PRO A 8 -6.07 12.02 -4.41
N ALA A 9 -7.07 12.56 -3.69
CA ALA A 9 -7.04 13.94 -3.20
C ALA A 9 -5.89 14.16 -2.21
N LEU A 10 -5.65 13.23 -1.28
CA LEU A 10 -4.52 13.27 -0.36
C LEU A 10 -3.18 13.25 -1.08
N MET A 11 -3.03 12.42 -2.12
CA MET A 11 -1.80 12.38 -2.92
C MET A 11 -1.56 13.69 -3.67
N ILE A 12 -2.61 14.30 -4.23
CA ILE A 12 -2.50 15.61 -4.89
C ILE A 12 -2.13 16.70 -3.89
N MET A 13 -2.75 16.69 -2.71
CA MET A 13 -2.42 17.63 -1.63
C MET A 13 -0.96 17.50 -1.20
N LEU A 14 -0.49 16.28 -0.93
CA LEU A 14 0.92 16.02 -0.61
C LEU A 14 1.84 16.50 -1.73
N ALA A 15 1.48 16.28 -3.00
CA ALA A 15 2.29 16.73 -4.12
C ALA A 15 2.39 18.28 -4.21
N ARG A 16 1.35 19.01 -3.80
CA ARG A 16 1.30 20.48 -3.86
C ARG A 16 1.84 21.19 -2.62
N TRP A 17 1.81 20.53 -1.47
CA TRP A 17 2.19 21.12 -0.19
C TRP A 17 3.54 20.61 0.34
N VAL A 18 4.09 19.53 -0.25
CA VAL A 18 5.30 18.89 0.28
C VAL A 18 6.42 18.86 -0.77
N PRO A 19 7.59 19.46 -0.45
CA PRO A 19 8.79 19.34 -1.27
C PRO A 19 9.21 17.87 -1.48
N PRO A 20 9.82 17.52 -2.63
CA PRO A 20 10.20 16.14 -2.94
C PRO A 20 11.07 15.47 -1.88
N HIS A 21 12.00 16.20 -1.25
CA HIS A 21 12.93 15.66 -0.26
C HIS A 21 12.29 15.39 1.12
N GLU A 22 11.14 16.00 1.43
CA GLU A 22 10.40 15.77 2.68
C GLU A 22 9.19 14.84 2.50
N ARG A 23 8.86 14.51 1.25
CA ARG A 23 7.63 13.79 0.87
C ARG A 23 7.51 12.41 1.51
N SER A 24 8.62 11.71 1.70
CA SER A 24 8.62 10.38 2.32
C SER A 24 8.15 10.42 3.77
N PHE A 25 8.61 11.40 4.56
CA PHE A 25 8.23 11.54 5.97
C PHE A 25 6.78 12.00 6.12
N GLN A 26 6.40 13.06 5.42
CA GLN A 26 5.03 13.58 5.50
C GLN A 26 4.00 12.59 4.90
N GLY A 27 4.39 11.87 3.84
CA GLY A 27 3.58 10.78 3.29
C GLY A 27 3.38 9.65 4.29
N ALA A 28 4.43 9.23 5.02
CA ALA A 28 4.31 8.24 6.08
C ALA A 28 3.37 8.67 7.21
N LEU A 29 3.35 9.96 7.57
CA LEU A 29 2.38 10.49 8.55
C LEU A 29 0.94 10.41 8.03
N VAL A 30 0.70 10.83 6.78
CA VAL A 30 -0.64 10.79 6.18
C VAL A 30 -1.15 9.34 6.05
N PHE A 31 -0.33 8.43 5.51
CA PHE A 31 -0.73 7.02 5.36
C PHE A 31 -0.79 6.27 6.69
N GLY A 32 0.03 6.65 7.68
CA GLY A 32 -0.05 6.15 9.05
C GLY A 32 -1.37 6.49 9.73
N GLY A 33 -1.98 7.63 9.37
CA GLY A 33 -3.31 8.03 9.85
C GLY A 33 -4.40 7.00 9.58
N ALA A 34 -4.32 6.24 8.47
CA ALA A 34 -5.28 5.17 8.19
C ALA A 34 -5.23 4.03 9.21
N GLN A 35 -4.02 3.66 9.68
CA GLN A 35 -3.85 2.62 10.70
C GLN A 35 -4.35 3.10 12.06
N ILE A 36 -4.03 4.35 12.41
CA ILE A 36 -4.55 4.99 13.63
C ILE A 36 -6.09 5.04 13.59
N GLY A 37 -6.67 5.36 12.43
CA GLY A 37 -8.12 5.35 12.22
C GLY A 37 -8.74 3.98 12.48
N ASN A 38 -8.14 2.89 12.00
CA ASN A 38 -8.62 1.52 12.27
C ASN A 38 -8.52 1.18 13.76
N ILE A 39 -7.40 1.51 14.40
CA ILE A 39 -7.17 1.26 15.84
C ILE A 39 -8.21 2.03 16.66
N PHE A 40 -8.35 3.33 16.42
CA PHE A 40 -9.31 4.19 17.10
C PHE A 40 -10.75 3.76 16.82
N GLY A 41 -11.05 3.42 15.56
CA GLY A 41 -12.35 2.94 15.10
C GLY A 41 -12.81 1.71 15.85
N SER A 42 -12.00 0.65 15.83
CA SER A 42 -12.29 -0.62 16.51
C SER A 42 -12.37 -0.46 18.03
N PHE A 43 -11.42 0.28 18.62
CA PHE A 43 -11.37 0.50 20.06
C PHE A 43 -12.59 1.28 20.56
N MET A 44 -12.90 2.42 19.92
CA MET A 44 -14.03 3.26 20.31
C MET A 44 -15.37 2.55 20.09
N SER A 45 -15.51 1.82 18.97
CA SER A 45 -16.70 0.99 18.73
C SER A 45 -16.88 -0.07 19.82
N GLY A 46 -15.80 -0.73 20.25
CA GLY A 46 -15.86 -1.70 21.36
C GLY A 46 -16.33 -1.09 22.67
N ILE A 47 -15.87 0.12 23.02
CA ILE A 47 -16.31 0.84 24.22
C ILE A 47 -17.76 1.29 24.12
N LEU A 48 -18.17 1.83 22.96
CA LEU A 48 -19.54 2.34 22.77
C LEU A 48 -20.58 1.23 22.78
N LEU A 49 -20.21 0.02 22.34
CA LEU A 49 -21.06 -1.18 22.37
C LEU A 49 -20.98 -1.96 23.70
N ALA A 50 -20.13 -1.52 24.63
CA ALA A 50 -20.05 -2.15 25.94
C ALA A 50 -21.38 -2.01 26.71
N ASP A 51 -21.62 -2.95 27.61
CA ASP A 51 -22.78 -2.96 28.52
C ASP A 51 -24.16 -3.07 27.83
N GLY A 52 -24.21 -3.59 26.61
CA GLY A 52 -25.48 -3.81 25.88
C GLY A 52 -26.12 -2.54 25.34
N ARG A 53 -25.33 -1.48 25.16
CA ARG A 53 -25.77 -0.23 24.52
C ARG A 53 -26.16 -0.46 23.05
N ASP A 54 -27.08 0.37 22.57
CA ASP A 54 -27.57 0.29 21.19
C ASP A 54 -26.46 0.57 20.18
N TRP A 55 -26.45 -0.16 19.07
CA TRP A 55 -25.50 -0.01 17.99
C TRP A 55 -25.55 1.39 17.36
N ALA A 56 -26.70 2.06 17.45
CA ALA A 56 -26.90 3.42 16.96
C ALA A 56 -25.91 4.45 17.56
N TYR A 57 -25.43 4.24 18.79
CA TYR A 57 -24.46 5.15 19.43
C TYR A 57 -23.13 5.23 18.67
N VAL A 58 -22.71 4.14 18.02
CA VAL A 58 -21.51 4.14 17.18
C VAL A 58 -21.69 5.10 16.00
N PHE A 59 -22.86 5.07 15.36
CA PHE A 59 -23.19 5.94 14.23
C PHE A 59 -23.30 7.41 14.65
N TYR A 60 -23.91 7.70 15.80
CA TYR A 60 -23.97 9.06 16.32
C TYR A 60 -22.59 9.63 16.65
N PHE A 61 -21.72 8.82 17.27
CA PHE A 61 -20.37 9.23 17.61
C PHE A 61 -19.53 9.54 16.36
N PHE A 62 -19.42 8.58 15.42
CA PHE A 62 -18.61 8.78 14.22
C PHE A 62 -19.23 9.81 13.27
N GLY A 63 -20.56 9.90 13.19
CA GLY A 63 -21.25 10.93 12.43
C GLY A 63 -20.97 12.34 12.97
N GLY A 64 -21.09 12.52 14.29
CA GLY A 64 -20.75 13.79 14.94
C GLY A 64 -19.28 14.17 14.79
N PHE A 65 -18.38 13.21 14.97
CA PHE A 65 -16.94 13.40 14.76
C PHE A 65 -16.62 13.79 13.31
N GLY A 66 -17.28 13.15 12.34
CA GLY A 66 -17.14 13.48 10.92
C GLY A 66 -17.60 14.89 10.58
N ILE A 67 -18.72 15.36 11.16
CA ILE A 67 -19.19 16.74 10.99
C ILE A 67 -18.19 17.74 11.58
N LEU A 68 -17.69 17.48 12.79
CA LEU A 68 -16.69 18.33 13.42
C LEU A 68 -15.40 18.39 12.58
N TRP A 69 -14.93 17.22 12.11
CA TRP A 69 -13.76 17.14 11.25
C TRP A 69 -13.96 17.88 9.93
N PHE A 70 -15.14 17.78 9.30
CA PHE A 70 -15.47 18.53 8.09
C PHE A 70 -15.40 20.04 8.32
N LEU A 71 -15.96 20.54 9.42
CA LEU A 71 -15.88 21.97 9.77
C LEU A 71 -14.43 22.43 9.93
N LEU A 72 -13.62 21.67 10.68
CA LEU A 72 -12.20 21.96 10.86
C LEU A 72 -11.46 21.93 9.52
N TRP A 73 -11.67 20.90 8.71
CA TRP A 73 -11.04 20.76 7.40
C TRP A 73 -11.42 21.91 6.47
N SER A 74 -12.70 22.31 6.44
CA SER A 74 -13.17 23.43 5.61
C SER A 74 -12.56 24.78 6.01
N MET A 75 -12.20 24.95 7.29
CA MET A 75 -11.62 26.19 7.80
C MET A 75 -10.09 26.26 7.58
N PHE A 76 -9.40 25.13 7.72
CA PHE A 76 -7.93 25.09 7.72
C PHE A 76 -7.29 24.57 6.43
N CYS A 77 -8.01 23.82 5.60
CA CYS A 77 -7.44 23.18 4.41
C CYS A 77 -7.64 24.03 3.14
N TYR A 78 -6.53 24.36 2.48
CA TYR A 78 -6.52 25.13 1.23
C TYR A 78 -5.89 24.33 0.08
N SER A 79 -6.39 24.52 -1.14
CA SER A 79 -6.01 23.71 -2.31
C SER A 79 -4.59 23.97 -2.82
N THR A 80 -4.04 25.16 -2.56
CA THR A 80 -2.66 25.53 -2.91
C THR A 80 -2.04 26.41 -1.82
N PRO A 81 -0.70 26.39 -1.66
CA PRO A 81 0.01 27.30 -0.75
C PRO A 81 -0.31 28.78 -1.04
N ASN A 82 -0.45 29.15 -2.32
CA ASN A 82 -0.74 30.51 -2.76
C ASN A 82 -2.16 30.98 -2.39
N SER A 83 -3.12 30.06 -2.21
CA SER A 83 -4.48 30.39 -1.77
C SER A 83 -4.64 30.49 -0.24
N HIS A 84 -3.60 30.16 0.52
CA HIS A 84 -3.68 30.05 1.97
C HIS A 84 -3.45 31.41 2.66
N PRO A 85 -4.44 31.99 3.36
CA PRO A 85 -4.34 33.35 3.90
C PRO A 85 -3.36 33.47 5.08
N TYR A 86 -3.13 32.39 5.84
CA TYR A 86 -2.31 32.41 7.05
C TYR A 86 -0.87 31.88 6.85
N ILE A 87 -0.40 31.73 5.60
CA ILE A 87 0.94 31.19 5.33
C ILE A 87 2.01 32.26 5.52
N SER A 88 3.14 31.90 6.15
CA SER A 88 4.28 32.81 6.27
C SER A 88 4.92 33.07 4.91
N LYS A 89 5.36 34.29 4.64
CA LYS A 89 6.07 34.66 3.40
C LYS A 89 7.32 33.81 3.17
N LYS A 90 8.02 33.42 4.25
CA LYS A 90 9.21 32.55 4.18
C LYS A 90 8.83 31.16 3.69
N GLU A 91 7.78 30.58 4.25
CA GLU A 91 7.26 29.27 3.88
C GLU A 91 6.72 29.26 2.44
N LEU A 92 5.96 30.30 2.08
CA LEU A 92 5.43 30.46 0.72
C LEU A 92 6.55 30.50 -0.33
N THR A 93 7.61 31.27 -0.07
CA THR A 93 8.78 31.36 -0.96
C THR A 93 9.52 30.03 -1.02
N TYR A 94 9.69 29.35 0.12
CA TYR A 94 10.31 28.04 0.19
C TYR A 94 9.52 26.99 -0.62
N LEU A 95 8.20 26.93 -0.45
CA LEU A 95 7.35 26.00 -1.19
C LEU A 95 7.33 26.33 -2.69
N ASN A 96 7.22 27.59 -3.10
CA ASN A 96 7.26 27.95 -4.52
C ASN A 96 8.61 27.62 -5.19
N ASN A 97 9.71 27.62 -4.44
CA ASN A 97 11.02 27.27 -4.96
C ASN A 97 11.30 25.75 -4.95
N ASN A 98 10.70 24.99 -4.02
CA ASN A 98 11.05 23.59 -3.77
C ASN A 98 9.95 22.58 -4.08
N VAL A 99 8.69 23.00 -4.18
CA VAL A 99 7.61 22.16 -4.67
C VAL A 99 7.65 22.22 -6.19
N THR A 100 7.91 21.07 -6.83
CA THR A 100 7.86 20.94 -8.28
C THR A 100 6.46 21.36 -8.73
N THR A 101 6.35 22.53 -9.35
CA THR A 101 5.06 23.16 -9.62
C THR A 101 4.15 22.21 -10.40
N ALA A 102 2.92 22.04 -9.93
CA ALA A 102 1.87 21.36 -10.69
C ALA A 102 1.63 22.03 -12.07
N GLU A 103 2.22 23.18 -12.34
CA GLU A 103 2.26 23.85 -13.66
C GLU A 103 3.12 23.08 -14.70
N ASN A 104 4.08 22.25 -14.28
CA ASN A 104 4.86 21.39 -15.20
C ASN A 104 4.10 20.14 -15.68
N ILE A 105 2.83 19.95 -15.29
CA ILE A 105 2.00 18.85 -15.82
C ILE A 105 1.85 18.95 -17.35
N ASN A 106 1.85 20.17 -17.91
CA ASN A 106 1.72 20.37 -19.36
C ASN A 106 2.95 19.90 -20.16
N ASN A 107 4.12 19.80 -19.53
CA ASN A 107 5.37 19.34 -20.15
C ASN A 107 5.73 17.88 -19.83
N LYS A 108 4.84 17.13 -19.16
CA LYS A 108 5.06 15.69 -18.96
C LYS A 108 4.74 14.92 -20.25
N ASP A 109 5.63 13.98 -20.56
CA ASP A 109 5.38 12.99 -21.60
C ASP A 109 4.10 12.20 -21.28
N PRO A 110 3.33 11.78 -22.31
CA PRO A 110 2.13 11.00 -22.09
C PRO A 110 2.48 9.69 -21.37
N VAL A 111 1.59 9.27 -20.46
CA VAL A 111 1.79 8.01 -19.74
C VAL A 111 1.90 6.85 -20.74
N PRO A 112 2.99 6.05 -20.70
CA PRO A 112 3.24 5.00 -21.67
C PRO A 112 2.44 3.72 -21.38
N TRP A 113 1.10 3.82 -21.41
CA TRP A 113 0.18 2.74 -21.01
C TRP A 113 0.47 1.39 -21.66
N LYS A 114 0.78 1.38 -22.97
CA LYS A 114 1.10 0.14 -23.69
C LYS A 114 2.37 -0.54 -23.18
N ALA A 115 3.37 0.23 -22.76
CA ALA A 115 4.61 -0.31 -22.21
C ALA A 115 4.40 -0.80 -20.77
N ILE A 116 3.68 -0.02 -19.95
CA ILE A 116 3.32 -0.37 -18.58
C ILE A 116 2.55 -1.69 -18.53
N LEU A 117 1.47 -1.83 -19.32
CA LEU A 117 0.62 -3.03 -19.32
C LEU A 117 1.30 -4.28 -19.90
N ARG A 118 2.47 -4.14 -20.53
CA ARG A 118 3.26 -5.25 -21.06
C ARG A 118 4.49 -5.57 -20.21
N SER A 119 4.72 -4.81 -19.15
CA SER A 119 5.87 -4.98 -18.27
C SER A 119 5.62 -6.09 -17.25
N ALA A 120 6.43 -7.16 -17.28
CA ALA A 120 6.31 -8.25 -16.32
C ALA A 120 6.51 -7.79 -14.85
N PRO A 121 7.47 -6.88 -14.53
CA PRO A 121 7.60 -6.31 -13.19
C PRO A 121 6.35 -5.55 -12.70
N VAL A 122 5.59 -4.92 -13.61
CA VAL A 122 4.32 -4.25 -13.25
C VAL A 122 3.27 -5.27 -12.86
N TRP A 123 3.14 -6.36 -13.61
CA TRP A 123 2.20 -7.44 -13.26
C TRP A 123 2.61 -8.16 -11.97
N ALA A 124 3.91 -8.28 -11.69
CA ALA A 124 4.38 -8.76 -10.39
C ALA A 124 3.83 -7.89 -9.25
N LEU A 125 3.94 -6.56 -9.35
CA LEU A 125 3.37 -5.64 -8.36
C LEU A 125 1.86 -5.79 -8.21
N VAL A 126 1.13 -5.89 -9.33
CA VAL A 126 -0.34 -6.09 -9.32
C VAL A 126 -0.71 -7.35 -8.53
N TRP A 127 -0.07 -8.48 -8.82
CA TRP A 127 -0.37 -9.74 -8.12
C TRP A 127 0.01 -9.66 -6.63
N ALA A 128 1.16 -9.11 -6.30
CA ALA A 128 1.55 -8.90 -4.89
C ALA A 128 0.54 -8.00 -4.15
N ALA A 129 -0.02 -6.99 -4.81
CA ALA A 129 -1.04 -6.11 -4.24
C ALA A 129 -2.34 -6.84 -3.98
N VAL A 130 -2.81 -7.61 -4.96
CA VAL A 130 -4.00 -8.44 -4.84
C VAL A 130 -3.87 -9.40 -3.65
N GLY A 131 -2.72 -10.08 -3.51
CA GLY A 131 -2.46 -11.00 -2.39
C GLY A 131 -2.47 -10.31 -1.03
N HIS A 132 -1.79 -9.17 -0.92
CA HIS A 132 -1.78 -8.38 0.30
C HIS A 132 -3.18 -7.90 0.66
N ASP A 133 -3.89 -7.26 -0.27
CA ASP A 133 -5.20 -6.69 0.01
C ASP A 133 -6.22 -7.78 0.33
N TRP A 134 -6.13 -8.96 -0.30
CA TRP A 134 -6.92 -10.12 0.08
C TRP A 134 -6.74 -10.48 1.56
N GLY A 135 -5.50 -10.65 2.01
CA GLY A 135 -5.20 -10.97 3.41
C GLY A 135 -5.61 -9.85 4.36
N TYR A 136 -5.35 -8.60 3.97
CA TYR A 136 -5.62 -7.43 4.79
C TYR A 136 -7.12 -7.24 4.98
N TYR A 137 -7.90 -7.31 3.89
CA TYR A 137 -9.35 -7.19 3.96
C TYR A 137 -9.96 -8.36 4.73
N THR A 138 -9.48 -9.60 4.54
CA THR A 138 -9.91 -10.74 5.38
C THR A 138 -9.75 -10.43 6.87
N MET A 139 -8.62 -9.85 7.27
CA MET A 139 -8.38 -9.50 8.67
C MET A 139 -9.26 -8.32 9.13
N VAL A 140 -9.57 -7.36 8.26
CA VAL A 140 -10.46 -6.23 8.58
C VAL A 140 -11.91 -6.65 8.72
N THR A 141 -12.44 -7.41 7.76
CA THR A 141 -13.86 -7.74 7.68
C THR A 141 -14.24 -8.96 8.49
N ASP A 142 -13.35 -9.94 8.59
CA ASP A 142 -13.72 -11.28 9.03
C ASP A 142 -13.06 -11.69 10.34
N LEU A 143 -11.95 -11.06 10.76
CA LEU A 143 -11.39 -11.28 12.09
C LEU A 143 -12.39 -10.93 13.21
N PRO A 144 -13.16 -9.82 13.17
CA PRO A 144 -14.16 -9.54 14.20
C PRO A 144 -15.26 -10.61 14.22
N LYS A 145 -15.70 -11.09 13.06
CA LYS A 145 -16.70 -12.16 12.94
C LYS A 145 -16.19 -13.47 13.50
N TYR A 146 -14.97 -13.89 13.14
CA TYR A 146 -14.34 -15.09 13.67
C TYR A 146 -14.17 -15.02 15.20
N SER A 147 -13.75 -13.86 15.71
CA SER A 147 -13.56 -13.62 17.14
C SER A 147 -14.87 -13.73 17.92
N HIS A 148 -15.97 -13.22 17.36
CA HIS A 148 -17.28 -13.30 17.97
C HIS A 148 -17.92 -14.70 17.81
N ASP A 149 -18.01 -15.20 16.57
CA ASP A 149 -18.77 -16.39 16.24
C ASP A 149 -18.05 -17.69 16.60
N VAL A 150 -16.72 -17.74 16.47
CA VAL A 150 -15.93 -18.95 16.73
C VAL A 150 -15.23 -18.88 18.08
N LEU A 151 -14.48 -17.80 18.35
CA LEU A 151 -13.76 -17.65 19.62
C LEU A 151 -14.68 -17.26 20.79
N LYS A 152 -15.94 -16.89 20.51
CA LYS A 152 -16.96 -16.55 21.52
C LYS A 152 -16.49 -15.42 22.45
N PHE A 153 -15.74 -14.46 21.92
CA PHE A 153 -15.45 -13.22 22.64
C PHE A 153 -16.69 -12.33 22.67
N ASN A 154 -16.85 -11.58 23.77
CA ASN A 154 -17.90 -10.57 23.85
C ASN A 154 -17.60 -9.45 22.84
N ILE A 155 -18.63 -8.75 22.35
CA ILE A 155 -18.53 -7.68 21.34
C ILE A 155 -17.57 -6.58 21.82
N ALA A 156 -17.67 -6.19 23.10
CA ALA A 156 -16.80 -5.16 23.69
C ALA A 156 -15.32 -5.58 23.70
N THR A 157 -15.02 -6.82 24.09
CA THR A 157 -13.63 -7.33 24.07
C THR A 157 -13.15 -7.61 22.65
N THR A 158 -14.06 -7.92 21.72
CA THR A 158 -13.72 -8.11 20.30
C THR A 158 -13.23 -6.80 19.69
N GLY A 159 -13.87 -5.66 19.98
CA GLY A 159 -13.42 -4.35 19.48
C GLY A 159 -12.02 -3.95 19.97
N THR A 160 -11.68 -4.24 21.24
CA THR A 160 -10.36 -3.92 21.79
C THR A 160 -9.29 -4.91 21.35
N LEU A 161 -9.59 -6.22 21.30
CA LEU A 161 -8.64 -7.26 20.88
C LEU A 161 -8.33 -7.19 19.39
N THR A 162 -9.30 -6.83 18.55
CA THR A 162 -9.08 -6.68 17.10
C THR A 162 -8.23 -5.45 16.75
N ALA A 163 -8.04 -4.50 17.66
CA ALA A 163 -7.11 -3.38 17.46
C ALA A 163 -5.63 -3.81 17.54
N LEU A 164 -5.30 -4.85 18.32
CA LEU A 164 -3.91 -5.29 18.57
C LEU A 164 -3.14 -5.69 17.29
N PRO A 165 -3.72 -6.49 16.37
CA PRO A 165 -3.03 -6.83 15.13
C PRO A 165 -2.65 -5.61 14.27
N TYR A 166 -3.50 -4.57 14.22
CA TYR A 166 -3.21 -3.35 13.46
C TYR A 166 -2.11 -2.51 14.11
N ILE A 167 -2.10 -2.42 15.45
CA ILE A 167 -0.99 -1.79 16.20
C ILE A 167 0.32 -2.52 15.88
N ALA A 168 0.29 -3.86 15.90
CA ALA A 168 1.47 -4.68 15.61
C ALA A 168 1.95 -4.49 14.18
N MET A 169 1.06 -4.41 13.19
CA MET A 169 1.42 -4.09 11.79
C MET A 169 2.05 -2.69 11.68
N TRP A 170 1.48 -1.69 12.36
CA TRP A 170 1.98 -0.33 12.33
C TRP A 170 3.41 -0.26 12.90
N VAL A 171 3.65 -0.80 14.09
CA VAL A 171 4.98 -0.81 14.72
C VAL A 171 6.00 -1.61 13.91
N SER A 172 5.62 -2.82 13.46
CA SER A 172 6.50 -3.70 12.69
C SER A 172 6.88 -3.10 11.32
N SER A 173 6.01 -2.32 10.69
CA SER A 173 6.31 -1.68 9.40
C SER A 173 7.54 -0.77 9.46
N PHE A 174 7.73 -0.04 10.58
CA PHE A 174 8.93 0.76 10.81
C PHE A 174 10.17 -0.12 11.01
N LEU A 175 10.04 -1.21 11.78
CA LEU A 175 11.14 -2.14 12.02
C LEU A 175 11.61 -2.79 10.71
N PHE A 176 10.69 -3.26 9.88
CA PHE A 176 11.01 -3.82 8.56
C PHE A 176 11.63 -2.78 7.63
N GLY A 177 11.14 -1.53 7.65
CA GLY A 177 11.76 -0.42 6.91
C GLY A 177 13.21 -0.19 7.32
N LEU A 178 13.48 -0.09 8.63
CA LEU A 178 14.83 0.11 9.18
C LEU A 178 15.76 -1.05 8.82
N VAL A 179 15.29 -2.29 8.97
CA VAL A 179 16.07 -3.50 8.63
C VAL A 179 16.40 -3.49 7.14
N CYS A 180 15.41 -3.22 6.27
CA CYS A 180 15.62 -3.13 4.83
C CYS A 180 16.70 -2.12 4.46
N ASP A 181 16.61 -0.91 5.02
CA ASP A 181 17.57 0.17 4.76
C ASP A 181 18.98 -0.18 5.24
N VAL A 182 19.11 -0.79 6.42
CA VAL A 182 20.41 -1.21 6.96
C VAL A 182 21.03 -2.31 6.10
N CYS A 183 20.25 -3.30 5.68
CA CYS A 183 20.74 -4.40 4.84
C CYS A 183 21.17 -3.90 3.46
N ILE A 184 20.45 -2.95 2.87
CA ILE A 184 20.83 -2.32 1.59
C ILE A 184 22.09 -1.46 1.77
N LYS A 185 22.16 -0.60 2.80
CA LYS A 185 23.32 0.26 3.08
C LYS A 185 24.60 -0.52 3.37
N LYS A 186 24.49 -1.65 4.07
CA LYS A 186 25.63 -2.55 4.33
C LYS A 186 26.01 -3.42 3.13
N GLY A 187 25.26 -3.36 2.03
CA GLY A 187 25.53 -4.15 0.83
C GLY A 187 25.27 -5.65 1.00
N TRP A 188 24.46 -6.07 1.98
CA TRP A 188 24.18 -7.49 2.22
C TRP A 188 23.35 -8.12 1.10
N HIS A 189 22.51 -7.33 0.42
CA HIS A 189 21.75 -7.77 -0.74
C HIS A 189 21.39 -6.58 -1.64
N THR A 190 21.02 -6.87 -2.90
CA THR A 190 20.51 -5.85 -3.84
C THR A 190 19.13 -5.33 -3.43
N ILE A 191 18.70 -4.20 -3.99
CA ILE A 191 17.35 -3.64 -3.78
C ILE A 191 16.28 -4.67 -4.16
N LYS A 192 16.40 -5.28 -5.35
CA LYS A 192 15.49 -6.34 -5.84
C LYS A 192 15.36 -7.47 -4.81
N THR A 193 16.48 -8.03 -4.36
CA THR A 193 16.48 -9.13 -3.38
C THR A 193 15.82 -8.70 -2.07
N GLY A 194 16.11 -7.48 -1.59
CA GLY A 194 15.47 -6.90 -0.42
C GLY A 194 13.95 -6.82 -0.57
N ARG A 195 13.45 -6.33 -1.72
CA ARG A 195 12.00 -6.24 -1.99
C ARG A 195 11.34 -7.61 -2.02
N ILE A 196 11.99 -8.61 -2.63
CA ILE A 196 11.47 -9.98 -2.70
C ILE A 196 11.40 -10.61 -1.31
N ILE A 197 12.46 -10.50 -0.49
CA ILE A 197 12.49 -11.06 0.86
C ILE A 197 11.36 -10.48 1.72
N HIS A 198 11.25 -9.15 1.77
CA HIS A 198 10.26 -8.48 2.63
C HIS A 198 8.83 -8.74 2.16
N THR A 199 8.59 -8.76 0.85
CA THR A 199 7.26 -9.10 0.30
C THR A 199 6.91 -10.57 0.56
N THR A 200 7.90 -11.47 0.47
CA THR A 200 7.71 -12.90 0.76
C THR A 200 7.35 -13.11 2.22
N ILE A 201 8.09 -12.51 3.15
CA ILE A 201 7.76 -12.57 4.59
C ILE A 201 6.35 -12.03 4.84
N ALA A 202 5.99 -10.90 4.22
CA ALA A 202 4.69 -10.27 4.37
C ALA A 202 3.54 -10.99 3.66
N ALA A 203 3.82 -11.99 2.82
CA ALA A 203 2.79 -12.82 2.19
C ALA A 203 2.70 -14.20 2.86
N THR A 204 3.82 -14.90 3.02
CA THR A 204 3.85 -16.25 3.59
C THR A 204 3.69 -16.26 5.10
N GLY A 205 4.24 -15.25 5.79
CA GLY A 205 4.13 -15.11 7.24
C GLY A 205 2.68 -15.02 7.70
N PRO A 206 1.89 -14.04 7.22
CA PRO A 206 0.48 -13.95 7.53
C PRO A 206 -0.31 -15.20 7.16
N ALA A 207 -0.06 -15.77 5.97
CA ALA A 207 -0.73 -16.97 5.50
C ALA A 207 -0.57 -18.15 6.47
N ILE A 208 0.67 -18.41 6.93
CA ILE A 208 0.96 -19.48 7.89
C ILE A 208 0.30 -19.18 9.24
N CYS A 209 0.43 -17.96 9.75
CA CYS A 209 -0.13 -17.56 11.04
C CYS A 209 -1.67 -17.66 11.07
N ILE A 210 -2.36 -17.23 10.02
CA ILE A 210 -3.83 -17.34 9.90
C ILE A 210 -4.27 -18.81 9.94
N ILE A 211 -3.54 -19.70 9.25
CA ILE A 211 -3.81 -21.14 9.32
C ILE A 211 -3.58 -21.67 10.73
N LEU A 212 -2.46 -21.35 11.38
CA LEU A 212 -2.18 -21.76 12.75
C LEU A 212 -3.26 -21.30 13.73
N ALA A 213 -3.79 -20.08 13.55
CA ALA A 213 -4.90 -19.56 14.34
C ALA A 213 -6.17 -20.45 14.23
N SER A 214 -6.42 -21.03 13.05
CA SER A 214 -7.54 -21.94 12.81
C SER A 214 -7.37 -23.33 13.45
N TYR A 215 -6.13 -23.71 13.78
CA TYR A 215 -5.78 -24.97 14.42
C TYR A 215 -5.52 -24.81 15.92
N ALA A 216 -5.58 -23.59 16.47
CA ALA A 216 -5.46 -23.33 17.90
C ALA A 216 -6.59 -23.97 18.75
N GLY A 217 -7.66 -24.45 18.11
CA GLY A 217 -8.74 -25.17 18.77
C GLY A 217 -9.48 -24.29 19.79
N CYS A 218 -9.54 -24.74 21.04
CA CYS A 218 -10.19 -24.00 22.11
C CYS A 218 -9.30 -22.93 22.76
N ASP A 219 -8.00 -22.87 22.43
CA ASP A 219 -7.09 -21.87 22.98
C ASP A 219 -7.26 -20.53 22.22
N ARG A 220 -8.10 -19.67 22.80
CA ARG A 220 -8.43 -18.35 22.26
C ARG A 220 -7.23 -17.40 22.31
N THR A 221 -6.34 -17.55 23.29
CA THR A 221 -5.17 -16.70 23.45
C THR A 221 -4.15 -17.02 22.38
N ALA A 222 -3.88 -18.31 22.14
CA ALA A 222 -3.02 -18.74 21.05
C ALA A 222 -3.53 -18.25 19.68
N ALA A 223 -4.84 -18.38 19.42
CA ALA A 223 -5.44 -17.88 18.18
C ALA A 223 -5.20 -16.37 17.98
N MET A 224 -5.41 -15.56 19.01
CA MET A 224 -5.17 -14.12 18.93
C MET A 224 -3.69 -13.76 18.76
N VAL A 225 -2.78 -14.47 19.43
CA VAL A 225 -1.33 -14.29 19.24
C VAL A 225 -0.93 -14.54 17.79
N TYR A 226 -1.47 -15.58 17.16
CA TYR A 226 -1.22 -15.85 15.75
C TYR A 226 -1.79 -14.76 14.82
N PHE A 227 -2.98 -14.23 15.10
CA PHE A 227 -3.51 -13.10 14.31
C PHE A 227 -2.68 -11.81 14.48
N VAL A 228 -2.18 -11.54 15.69
CA VAL A 228 -1.28 -10.41 15.94
C VAL A 228 0.04 -10.60 15.19
N LEU A 229 0.64 -11.80 15.28
CA LEU A 229 1.88 -12.13 14.57
C LEU A 229 1.69 -12.06 13.06
N SER A 230 0.55 -12.52 12.55
CA SER A 230 0.17 -12.42 11.14
C SER A 230 0.26 -10.98 10.67
N MET A 231 -0.45 -10.06 11.31
CA MET A 231 -0.44 -8.65 10.91
C MET A 231 0.92 -7.97 11.14
N ALA A 232 1.68 -8.38 12.16
CA ALA A 232 3.05 -7.91 12.35
C ALA A 232 3.97 -8.29 11.17
N LEU A 233 3.92 -9.54 10.70
CA LEU A 233 4.70 -9.97 9.54
C LEU A 233 4.25 -9.27 8.26
N MET A 234 2.95 -8.97 8.15
CA MET A 234 2.38 -8.22 7.04
C MET A 234 2.93 -6.80 6.91
N GLY A 235 3.45 -6.21 8.00
CA GLY A 235 4.12 -4.91 8.00
C GLY A 235 5.31 -4.82 7.02
N GLY A 236 5.97 -5.94 6.72
CA GLY A 236 7.07 -6.02 5.74
C GLY A 236 6.69 -5.59 4.32
N PHE A 237 5.40 -5.61 4.00
CA PHE A 237 4.87 -5.21 2.70
C PHE A 237 5.21 -3.76 2.32
N TYR A 238 5.22 -2.85 3.30
CA TYR A 238 5.53 -1.44 3.07
C TYR A 238 6.97 -1.24 2.58
N SER A 239 7.93 -1.95 3.19
CA SER A 239 9.34 -1.94 2.80
C SER A 239 9.67 -2.82 1.58
N GLY A 240 8.75 -3.73 1.22
CA GLY A 240 8.89 -4.65 0.10
C GLY A 240 8.24 -4.10 -1.15
N MET A 241 6.97 -4.43 -1.35
CA MET A 241 6.26 -4.15 -2.59
C MET A 241 5.88 -2.67 -2.73
N LYS A 242 5.43 -2.02 -1.65
CA LYS A 242 4.82 -0.67 -1.77
C LYS A 242 5.82 0.39 -2.25
N VAL A 243 7.07 0.25 -1.86
CA VAL A 243 8.19 1.08 -2.34
C VAL A 243 8.72 0.62 -3.70
N ASN A 244 8.49 -0.63 -4.11
CA ASN A 244 9.00 -1.15 -5.38
C ASN A 244 8.33 -0.47 -6.61
N ALA A 245 7.12 0.06 -6.48
CA ALA A 245 6.51 0.90 -7.51
C ALA A 245 7.32 2.18 -7.79
N LEU A 246 7.98 2.74 -6.77
CA LEU A 246 8.88 3.90 -6.91
C LEU A 246 10.21 3.49 -7.56
N ASP A 247 10.72 2.30 -7.22
CA ASP A 247 11.97 1.77 -7.79
C ASP A 247 11.82 1.47 -9.31
N LEU A 248 10.65 0.98 -9.75
CA LEU A 248 10.37 0.66 -11.15
C LEU A 248 10.16 1.88 -12.04
N ALA A 249 9.40 2.87 -11.55
CA ALA A 249 8.97 3.99 -12.37
C ALA A 249 8.89 5.31 -11.57
N PRO A 250 10.03 5.93 -11.21
CA PRO A 250 10.06 7.20 -10.50
C PRO A 250 9.21 8.31 -11.16
N ASN A 251 9.25 8.46 -12.48
CA ASN A 251 8.55 9.53 -13.20
C ASN A 251 7.02 9.31 -13.22
N TYR A 252 6.60 8.04 -13.25
CA TYR A 252 5.20 7.64 -13.30
C TYR A 252 4.69 6.95 -12.03
N ALA A 253 5.41 7.06 -10.91
CA ALA A 253 5.16 6.28 -9.69
C ALA A 253 3.74 6.42 -9.16
N GLY A 254 3.17 7.65 -9.21
CA GLY A 254 1.79 7.90 -8.82
C GLY A 254 0.80 7.14 -9.70
N THR A 255 1.01 7.15 -11.02
CA THR A 255 0.13 6.44 -11.97
C THR A 255 0.23 4.93 -11.78
N LEU A 256 1.45 4.40 -11.62
CA LEU A 256 1.69 2.98 -11.39
C LEU A 256 1.06 2.52 -10.06
N THR A 257 1.27 3.29 -8.98
CA THR A 257 0.70 2.97 -7.67
C THR A 257 -0.84 3.01 -7.70
N SER A 258 -1.44 3.98 -8.40
CA SER A 258 -2.90 4.03 -8.58
C SER A 258 -3.44 2.84 -9.36
N LEU A 259 -2.76 2.43 -10.45
CA LEU A 259 -3.14 1.24 -11.21
C LEU A 259 -3.15 0.00 -10.30
N VAL A 260 -2.04 -0.22 -9.59
CA VAL A 260 -1.86 -1.36 -8.69
C VAL A 260 -2.93 -1.38 -7.59
N ASN A 261 -3.14 -0.26 -6.89
CA ASN A 261 -4.15 -0.16 -5.83
C ASN A 261 -5.58 -0.34 -6.35
N THR A 262 -5.89 0.16 -7.55
CA THR A 262 -7.23 -0.01 -8.15
C THR A 262 -7.48 -1.49 -8.44
N THR A 263 -6.49 -2.18 -9.01
CA THR A 263 -6.61 -3.61 -9.29
C THR A 263 -6.72 -4.46 -8.02
N SER A 264 -5.98 -4.11 -6.96
CA SER A 264 -6.01 -4.85 -5.70
C SER A 264 -7.29 -4.62 -4.90
N THR A 265 -7.92 -3.45 -5.02
CA THR A 265 -9.19 -3.15 -4.35
C THR A 265 -10.32 -4.11 -4.80
N PHE A 266 -10.26 -4.68 -6.01
CA PHE A 266 -11.21 -5.73 -6.42
C PHE A 266 -11.12 -6.98 -5.53
N ALA A 267 -9.94 -7.29 -4.99
CA ALA A 267 -9.79 -8.35 -3.99
C ALA A 267 -10.64 -8.07 -2.76
N GLY A 268 -10.70 -6.81 -2.31
CA GLY A 268 -11.55 -6.39 -1.18
C GLY A 268 -13.06 -6.49 -1.42
N ILE A 269 -13.49 -6.50 -2.68
CA ILE A 269 -14.89 -6.74 -3.05
C ILE A 269 -15.19 -8.24 -3.04
N ILE A 270 -14.28 -9.05 -3.58
CA ILE A 270 -14.45 -10.50 -3.73
C ILE A 270 -14.31 -11.22 -2.37
N THR A 271 -13.38 -10.77 -1.52
CA THR A 271 -12.99 -11.46 -0.29
C THR A 271 -14.17 -11.65 0.69
N PRO A 272 -14.93 -10.61 1.10
CA PRO A 272 -16.03 -10.80 2.06
C PRO A 272 -17.18 -11.63 1.48
N TYR A 273 -17.43 -11.52 0.17
CA TYR A 273 -18.44 -12.32 -0.52
C TYR A 273 -18.07 -13.81 -0.51
N LEU A 274 -16.81 -14.13 -0.86
CA LEU A 274 -16.34 -15.51 -0.86
C LEU A 274 -16.33 -16.11 0.54
N ILE A 275 -15.90 -15.34 1.55
CA ILE A 275 -15.92 -15.79 2.95
C ILE A 275 -17.35 -16.07 3.39
N GLY A 276 -18.31 -15.18 3.08
CA GLY A 276 -19.72 -15.43 3.37
C GLY A 276 -20.28 -16.71 2.76
N LEU A 277 -19.85 -17.06 1.53
CA LEU A 277 -20.23 -18.34 0.89
C LEU A 277 -19.56 -19.56 1.52
N LEU A 278 -18.33 -19.41 2.00
CA LEU A 278 -17.55 -20.51 2.59
C LEU A 278 -17.92 -20.76 4.05
N THR A 279 -18.51 -19.78 4.74
CA THR A 279 -18.86 -19.85 6.17
C THR A 279 -20.34 -19.59 6.47
N PRO A 280 -21.28 -20.37 5.89
CA PRO A 280 -22.71 -20.14 6.10
C PRO A 280 -23.17 -20.41 7.55
N ASP A 281 -22.55 -21.38 8.23
CA ASP A 281 -22.93 -21.79 9.60
C ASP A 281 -21.92 -21.31 10.66
N SER A 282 -20.95 -20.47 10.27
CA SER A 282 -19.85 -19.99 11.11
C SER A 282 -19.11 -21.08 11.89
N THR A 283 -19.00 -22.30 11.34
CA THR A 283 -18.30 -23.42 12.02
C THR A 283 -16.79 -23.33 11.84
N LEU A 284 -16.03 -23.87 12.78
CA LEU A 284 -14.57 -23.86 12.73
C LEU A 284 -14.01 -24.58 11.47
N ALA A 285 -14.68 -25.64 11.01
CA ALA A 285 -14.28 -26.35 9.80
C ALA A 285 -14.46 -25.48 8.54
N GLN A 286 -15.57 -24.76 8.43
CA GLN A 286 -15.83 -23.82 7.33
C GLN A 286 -14.82 -22.67 7.32
N TRP A 287 -14.56 -22.06 8.49
CA TRP A 287 -13.55 -21.02 8.63
C TRP A 287 -12.14 -21.50 8.25
N ARG A 288 -11.80 -22.74 8.59
CA ARG A 288 -10.54 -23.35 8.19
C ARG A 288 -10.42 -23.47 6.67
N VAL A 289 -11.50 -23.81 5.95
CA VAL A 289 -11.50 -23.81 4.48
C VAL A 289 -11.27 -22.40 3.94
N ALA A 290 -11.97 -21.40 4.48
CA ALA A 290 -11.77 -20.00 4.09
C ALA A 290 -10.32 -19.52 4.30
N PHE A 291 -9.69 -19.91 5.41
CA PHE A 291 -8.30 -19.60 5.69
C PHE A 291 -7.31 -20.34 4.77
N TRP A 292 -7.61 -21.57 4.33
CA TRP A 292 -6.82 -22.26 3.31
C TRP A 292 -6.91 -21.58 1.94
N VAL A 293 -8.07 -21.05 1.57
CA VAL A 293 -8.20 -20.24 0.36
C VAL A 293 -7.36 -18.97 0.49
N CYS A 294 -7.42 -18.29 1.64
CA CYS A 294 -6.57 -17.14 1.92
C CYS A 294 -5.08 -17.50 1.78
N PHE A 295 -4.63 -18.62 2.37
CA PHE A 295 -3.27 -19.12 2.22
C PHE A 295 -2.87 -19.32 0.74
N ALA A 296 -3.73 -19.98 -0.04
CA ALA A 296 -3.47 -20.23 -1.45
C ALA A 296 -3.32 -18.93 -2.26
N VAL A 297 -4.15 -17.93 -1.98
CA VAL A 297 -4.06 -16.62 -2.65
C VAL A 297 -2.79 -15.88 -2.24
N LEU A 298 -2.49 -15.76 -0.95
CA LEU A 298 -1.31 -15.03 -0.46
C LEU A 298 -0.01 -15.66 -0.98
N VAL A 299 0.12 -16.98 -0.88
CA VAL A 299 1.33 -17.68 -1.34
C VAL A 299 1.41 -17.71 -2.86
N GLY A 300 0.31 -18.01 -3.55
CA GLY A 300 0.28 -18.08 -5.02
C GLY A 300 0.63 -16.76 -5.69
N THR A 301 0.09 -15.64 -5.19
CA THR A 301 0.45 -14.31 -5.70
C THR A 301 1.89 -13.94 -5.39
N ASN A 302 2.42 -14.33 -4.23
CA ASN A 302 3.83 -14.13 -3.91
C ASN A 302 4.77 -14.93 -4.81
N VAL A 303 4.41 -16.16 -5.22
CA VAL A 303 5.22 -16.94 -6.16
C VAL A 303 5.38 -16.18 -7.48
N ILE A 304 4.29 -15.61 -8.01
CA ILE A 304 4.34 -14.79 -9.23
C ILE A 304 5.25 -13.58 -9.02
N TYR A 305 5.15 -12.92 -7.85
CA TYR A 305 6.02 -11.81 -7.50
C TYR A 305 7.49 -12.21 -7.47
N CYS A 306 7.86 -13.32 -6.84
CA CYS A 306 9.24 -13.80 -6.79
C CYS A 306 9.84 -14.06 -8.18
N ILE A 307 9.03 -14.50 -9.14
CA ILE A 307 9.48 -14.82 -10.51
C ILE A 307 9.70 -13.54 -11.33
N TRP A 308 8.77 -12.58 -11.28
CA TRP A 308 8.76 -11.42 -12.17
C TRP A 308 9.15 -10.10 -11.52
N ALA A 309 9.36 -10.04 -10.20
CA ALA A 309 9.79 -8.82 -9.53
C ALA A 309 11.14 -8.36 -10.07
N ASP A 310 11.23 -7.06 -10.27
CA ASP A 310 12.47 -6.35 -10.49
C ASP A 310 12.55 -5.18 -9.52
N GLY A 311 13.75 -4.66 -9.31
CA GLY A 311 14.02 -3.48 -8.47
C GLY A 311 14.82 -2.42 -9.21
N LYS A 312 14.84 -2.48 -10.54
CA LYS A 312 15.49 -1.52 -11.42
C LYS A 312 14.44 -0.67 -12.13
N GLN A 313 14.80 0.59 -12.35
CA GLN A 313 14.03 1.50 -13.18
C GLN A 313 13.82 0.91 -14.58
N GLN A 314 12.58 0.98 -15.06
CA GLN A 314 12.20 0.42 -16.34
C GLN A 314 12.47 1.41 -17.48
N TRP A 315 12.83 0.90 -18.65
CA TRP A 315 13.19 1.72 -19.82
C TRP A 315 12.09 2.71 -20.25
N TRP A 316 10.82 2.35 -20.06
CA TRP A 316 9.67 3.18 -20.41
C TRP A 316 9.41 4.30 -19.41
N ASP A 317 10.06 4.28 -18.24
CA ASP A 317 9.99 5.38 -17.28
C ASP A 317 10.83 6.59 -17.72
N ASP A 318 11.99 6.33 -18.34
CA ASP A 318 12.82 7.34 -18.99
C ASP A 318 13.45 6.80 -20.29
N VAL A 319 12.71 6.98 -21.38
CA VAL A 319 13.15 6.56 -22.72
C VAL A 319 14.34 7.38 -23.21
N ARG A 320 14.53 8.61 -22.70
CA ARG A 320 15.68 9.45 -23.08
C ARG A 320 16.98 8.89 -22.49
N GLN A 321 16.90 8.30 -21.30
CA GLN A 321 18.04 7.65 -20.64
C GLN A 321 18.33 6.24 -21.18
N PHE A 322 17.29 5.42 -21.37
CA PHE A 322 17.45 3.98 -21.66
C PHE A 322 17.24 3.59 -23.12
N GLY A 323 16.67 4.47 -23.94
CA GLY A 323 16.31 4.17 -25.32
C GLY A 323 15.12 3.20 -25.45
N TYR A 324 14.73 2.92 -26.69
CA TYR A 324 13.71 1.91 -26.99
C TYR A 324 14.32 0.50 -27.07
N PRO A 325 13.66 -0.53 -26.54
CA PRO A 325 14.14 -1.90 -26.67
C PRO A 325 14.03 -2.39 -28.12
N GLU A 326 14.94 -3.29 -28.52
CA GLU A 326 14.91 -3.95 -29.83
C GLU A 326 13.56 -4.66 -30.04
N GLY A 327 12.78 -4.19 -31.00
CA GLY A 327 11.46 -4.75 -31.32
C GLY A 327 10.25 -3.94 -30.83
N TRP A 328 10.44 -2.75 -30.25
CA TRP A 328 9.33 -1.85 -29.97
C TRP A 328 8.66 -1.31 -31.24
N LYS A 329 7.39 -1.65 -31.47
CA LYS A 329 6.61 -1.28 -32.68
C LYS A 329 5.43 -0.34 -32.40
N HIS A 330 5.30 0.19 -31.20
CA HIS A 330 4.06 0.86 -30.74
C HIS A 330 4.08 2.38 -30.77
N GLY A 331 5.01 2.97 -31.53
CA GLY A 331 5.17 4.41 -31.70
C GLY A 331 6.00 5.08 -30.59
N PRO A 332 6.30 6.38 -30.73
CA PRO A 332 7.08 7.11 -29.74
C PRO A 332 6.30 7.27 -28.42
N LEU A 333 7.02 7.22 -27.30
CA LEU A 333 6.49 7.43 -25.95
C LEU A 333 6.73 8.85 -25.43
N THR A 334 7.62 9.60 -26.07
CA THR A 334 7.93 11.01 -25.74
C THR A 334 7.22 11.95 -26.70
N ARG A 335 6.86 13.16 -26.24
CA ARG A 335 6.47 14.24 -27.15
C ARG A 335 7.74 14.72 -27.88
N ASP A 336 7.66 14.84 -29.20
CA ASP A 336 8.74 15.36 -30.04
C ASP A 336 8.96 16.86 -29.76
N THR A 337 9.67 17.16 -28.68
CA THR A 337 10.25 18.48 -28.45
C THR A 337 11.56 18.32 -27.68
N VAL A 338 12.58 18.99 -28.21
CA VAL A 338 13.98 19.10 -27.77
C VAL A 338 14.93 18.12 -28.47
N GLU A 339 15.74 18.72 -29.35
CA GLU A 339 16.92 18.17 -30.02
C GLU A 339 17.69 17.20 -29.10
N GLN A 340 18.05 16.05 -29.66
CA GLN A 340 18.99 15.13 -29.04
C GLN A 340 20.26 15.89 -28.66
N PRO A 341 20.76 15.82 -27.40
CA PRO A 341 22.17 16.11 -27.20
C PRO A 341 22.93 15.09 -28.03
N GLU A 342 23.80 15.58 -28.92
CA GLU A 342 24.64 14.77 -29.80
C GLU A 342 25.16 13.53 -29.08
N SER A 343 24.95 12.39 -29.72
CA SER A 343 25.50 11.10 -29.34
C SER A 343 26.92 11.23 -28.79
N VAL A 344 27.12 10.93 -27.50
CA VAL A 344 28.40 10.36 -27.09
C VAL A 344 28.45 9.00 -27.76
N ARG A 345 29.03 8.98 -28.96
CA ARG A 345 29.45 7.74 -29.62
C ARG A 345 30.30 6.99 -28.61
N LEU A 346 29.78 5.87 -28.12
CA LEU A 346 30.62 4.82 -27.58
C LEU A 346 31.59 4.45 -28.70
N SER A 347 32.82 4.95 -28.62
CA SER A 347 33.89 4.51 -29.49
C SER A 347 34.17 3.06 -29.11
N ASP A 348 33.61 2.16 -29.90
CA ASP A 348 33.98 0.75 -29.88
C ASP A 348 35.48 0.66 -30.09
N HIS A 349 36.15 0.10 -29.10
CA HIS A 349 37.45 -0.51 -29.28
C HIS A 349 37.35 -1.53 -30.42
N LYS A 350 37.96 -1.19 -31.56
CA LYS A 350 38.48 -2.19 -32.49
C LYS A 350 39.91 -1.84 -32.86
N ALA A 351 40.81 -2.67 -32.34
CA ALA A 351 42.13 -2.90 -32.89
C ALA A 351 42.03 -3.30 -34.37
N SER A 352 42.86 -2.72 -35.24
CA SER A 352 43.75 -3.41 -36.19
C SER A 352 44.28 -2.46 -37.29
N SER A 353 45.54 -2.72 -37.65
CA SER A 353 46.29 -2.33 -38.87
C SER A 353 46.59 -0.86 -39.14
N SER A 354 47.82 -0.43 -38.80
CA SER A 354 48.94 -0.36 -39.75
C SER A 354 50.24 -0.11 -39.01
#